data_AF-A0A533VWN8-F1
#
_entry.id   AF-A0A533VWN8-F1
#
_cell.length_a   1.000
_cell.length_b   1.000
_cell.length_c   1.000
_cell.angle_alpha   90.00
_cell.angle_beta   90.00
_cell.angle_gamma   90.00
#
_symmetry.space_group_name_H-M   'P 1'
#
loop_
_entity.id
_entity.type
_entity.pdbx_description
1 polymer ?
#
loop_
_entity_poly.entity_id
_entity_poly.type
_entity_poly.pdbx_seq_one_letter_code
_entity_poly.pdbx_strand_id
1 'polypeptide(L)'
;MSITSVNGRRVAGKKAVAIIILAIAVASVAAYSFFRLGTADTKMGTSTETSTLHSLPSYPPGTRFVRIRALESNSAWPLKNLTAQQVLNVISDIKPDALERYVSGPQNPSATVPVAPGSPPMTVGEFLNASMSACKCYIIPRLSLGSYDSGRLLTQSANLLTLPVYPMMRYLSLDNWKPFAASHSSDEIKGMFQKLYAQGWAGIGLNEC
;
A
#
# COMPACT_ATOMS: atom_id res chain seq x y z
N MET A 1 31.12 63.75 9.71
CA MET A 1 30.80 62.44 10.31
C MET A 1 30.39 61.52 9.16
N SER A 2 31.31 60.70 8.67
CA SER A 2 31.07 59.78 7.54
C SER A 2 30.55 58.45 8.03
N ILE A 3 29.45 57.97 7.44
CA ILE A 3 28.92 56.62 7.65
C ILE A 3 29.26 55.81 6.39
N THR A 4 30.22 54.89 6.52
CA THR A 4 30.58 53.95 5.46
C THR A 4 29.76 52.68 5.64
N SER A 5 28.85 52.42 4.71
CA SER A 5 28.05 51.19 4.62
C SER A 5 28.85 50.10 3.89
N VAL A 6 29.03 48.94 4.53
CA VAL A 6 29.67 47.76 3.94
C VAL A 6 28.59 46.73 3.60
N ASN A 7 28.31 46.59 2.32
CA ASN A 7 27.42 45.57 1.75
C ASN A 7 28.06 44.18 1.83
N GLY A 8 27.66 43.38 2.82
CA GLY A 8 27.96 41.95 2.92
C GLY A 8 26.97 41.09 2.13
N ARG A 9 27.30 40.81 0.86
CA ARG A 9 26.55 39.91 -0.03
C ARG A 9 26.78 38.45 0.40
N ARG A 10 25.91 37.88 1.24
CA ARG A 10 25.92 36.44 1.53
C ARG A 10 25.28 35.67 0.38
N VAL A 11 26.12 34.94 -0.35
CA VAL A 11 25.74 33.96 -1.36
C VAL A 11 25.04 32.79 -0.65
N ALA A 12 23.74 32.64 -0.88
CA ALA A 12 22.97 31.50 -0.42
C ALA A 12 23.35 30.26 -1.23
N GLY A 13 24.28 29.47 -0.71
CA GLY A 13 24.56 28.13 -1.21
C GLY A 13 23.36 27.22 -0.98
N LYS A 14 22.54 27.02 -2.00
CA LYS A 14 21.52 25.97 -2.04
C LYS A 14 22.25 24.63 -2.03
N LYS A 15 22.37 24.02 -0.84
CA LYS A 15 22.76 22.62 -0.72
C LYS A 15 21.61 21.78 -1.29
N ALA A 16 21.78 21.29 -2.51
CA ALA A 16 20.92 20.27 -3.06
C ALA A 16 21.09 19.00 -2.20
N VAL A 17 20.13 18.77 -1.31
CA VAL A 17 20.01 17.50 -0.60
C VAL A 17 19.53 16.48 -1.62
N ALA A 18 20.43 15.61 -2.08
CA ALA A 18 20.09 14.47 -2.91
C ALA A 18 19.25 13.50 -2.06
N ILE A 19 17.93 13.64 -2.14
CA ILE A 19 16.97 12.75 -1.51
C ILE A 19 16.93 11.46 -2.34
N ILE A 20 17.53 10.38 -1.85
CA ILE A 20 17.33 9.04 -2.41
C ILE A 20 15.98 8.53 -1.91
N ILE A 21 14.89 9.05 -2.46
CA ILE A 21 13.62 8.32 -2.46
C ILE A 21 13.80 7.22 -3.49
N LEU A 22 13.87 5.98 -3.02
CA LEU A 22 13.85 4.81 -3.89
C LEU A 22 12.42 4.66 -4.43
N ALA A 23 12.05 5.52 -5.38
CA ALA A 23 10.83 5.38 -6.16
C ALA A 23 11.05 4.25 -7.16
N ILE A 24 10.85 3.00 -6.71
CA ILE A 24 10.83 1.88 -7.63
C ILE A 24 9.46 1.89 -8.32
N ALA A 25 9.41 2.45 -9.53
CA ALA A 25 8.31 2.22 -10.44
C ALA A 25 8.45 0.79 -10.98
N VAL A 26 7.85 -0.18 -10.29
CA VAL A 26 7.75 -1.54 -10.82
C VAL A 26 6.46 -1.60 -11.63
N ALA A 27 6.52 -1.98 -12.90
CA ALA A 27 5.32 -2.43 -13.58
C ALA A 27 5.00 -3.83 -13.02
N SER A 28 3.99 -3.95 -12.15
CA SER A 28 3.56 -5.27 -11.68
C SER A 28 2.99 -6.05 -12.86
N VAL A 29 3.78 -6.99 -13.37
CA VAL A 29 3.26 -8.09 -14.18
C VAL A 29 2.49 -8.97 -13.20
N ALA A 30 1.16 -8.86 -13.18
CA ALA A 30 0.34 -9.80 -12.44
C ALA A 30 0.69 -11.21 -12.96
N ALA A 31 1.34 -12.01 -12.12
CA ALA A 31 1.69 -13.39 -12.45
C ALA A 31 0.40 -14.20 -12.54
N TYR A 32 -0.13 -14.35 -13.74
CA TYR A 32 -1.19 -15.28 -14.06
C TYR A 32 -0.59 -16.67 -14.21
N SER A 33 -0.78 -17.53 -13.20
CA SER A 33 -0.77 -18.99 -13.34
C SER A 33 -1.32 -19.62 -12.07
N PHE A 34 -2.56 -20.13 -12.07
CA PHE A 34 -2.96 -21.15 -11.08
C PHE A 34 -4.01 -22.13 -11.62
N PHE A 35 -3.67 -23.42 -11.45
CA PHE A 35 -4.39 -24.71 -11.61
C PHE A 35 -4.96 -25.15 -12.99
N ARG A 36 -4.23 -26.05 -13.66
CA ARG A 36 -4.84 -27.27 -14.25
C ARG A 36 -4.79 -28.37 -13.19
N LEU A 37 -5.93 -28.70 -12.60
CA LEU A 37 -6.07 -29.98 -11.88
C LEU A 37 -6.08 -31.09 -12.92
N GLY A 38 -4.98 -31.85 -13.01
CA GLY A 38 -4.98 -33.15 -13.66
C GLY A 38 -5.49 -34.18 -12.68
N THR A 39 -6.71 -34.68 -12.88
CA THR A 39 -7.16 -35.96 -12.35
C THR A 39 -6.98 -37.02 -13.43
N ALA A 40 -6.27 -38.09 -13.09
CA ALA A 40 -6.13 -39.26 -13.94
C ALA A 40 -7.38 -40.15 -13.85
N ASP A 41 -7.82 -40.59 -15.04
CA ASP A 41 -8.62 -41.76 -15.41
C ASP A 41 -10.05 -41.97 -14.88
N THR A 42 -11.05 -41.88 -15.78
CA THR A 42 -11.66 -43.04 -16.48
C THR A 42 -13.01 -42.65 -17.13
N LYS A 43 -13.13 -42.92 -18.44
CA LYS A 43 -14.34 -43.12 -19.29
C LYS A 43 -15.52 -42.12 -19.29
N MET A 44 -15.67 -41.50 -20.46
CA MET A 44 -16.89 -41.41 -21.28
C MET A 44 -18.12 -40.70 -20.67
N GLY A 45 -18.20 -39.40 -20.94
CA GLY A 45 -19.40 -38.58 -20.79
C GLY A 45 -19.10 -37.15 -21.25
N THR A 46 -19.39 -36.83 -22.51
CA THR A 46 -19.15 -35.49 -23.07
C THR A 46 -20.20 -34.52 -22.55
N SER A 47 -19.97 -33.96 -21.36
CA SER A 47 -20.63 -32.74 -20.88
C SER A 47 -19.61 -31.60 -20.95
N THR A 48 -19.83 -30.70 -21.91
CA THR A 48 -19.10 -29.44 -22.05
C THR A 48 -19.47 -28.53 -20.90
N GLU A 49 -18.86 -28.74 -19.74
CA GLU A 49 -18.88 -27.74 -18.66
C GLU A 49 -17.90 -26.62 -19.03
N THR A 50 -18.47 -25.53 -19.56
CA THR A 50 -17.79 -24.24 -19.70
C THR A 50 -17.50 -23.72 -18.29
N SER A 51 -16.38 -24.15 -17.71
CA SER A 51 -15.85 -23.55 -16.49
C SER A 51 -15.43 -22.13 -16.82
N THR A 52 -16.30 -21.16 -16.59
CA THR A 52 -15.95 -19.74 -16.60
C THR A 52 -14.88 -19.52 -15.54
N LEU A 53 -13.62 -19.40 -16.01
CA LEU A 53 -12.53 -18.86 -15.23
C LEU A 53 -12.95 -17.45 -14.77
N HIS A 54 -13.52 -17.36 -13.57
CA HIS A 54 -13.63 -16.10 -12.87
C HIS A 54 -12.20 -15.69 -12.54
N SER A 55 -11.61 -14.85 -13.39
CA SER A 55 -10.37 -14.16 -13.07
C SER A 55 -10.59 -13.43 -11.75
N LEU A 56 -9.88 -13.86 -10.70
CA LEU A 56 -9.81 -13.10 -9.46
C LEU A 56 -9.44 -11.66 -9.82
N PRO A 57 -10.11 -10.66 -9.24
CA PRO A 57 -9.87 -9.27 -9.60
C PRO A 57 -8.40 -8.94 -9.30
N SER A 58 -7.67 -8.67 -10.39
CA SER A 58 -6.26 -8.34 -10.35
C SER A 58 -6.07 -6.96 -9.72
N TYR A 59 -4.87 -6.71 -9.20
CA TYR A 59 -4.33 -5.36 -8.98
C TYR A 59 -4.79 -4.41 -10.09
N PRO A 60 -5.08 -3.11 -9.81
CA PRO A 60 -5.56 -2.21 -10.85
C PRO A 60 -4.54 -2.25 -12.03
N PRO A 61 -4.95 -2.70 -13.22
CA PRO A 61 -4.02 -2.96 -14.32
C PRO A 61 -3.46 -1.64 -14.86
N GLY A 62 -2.17 -1.63 -15.23
CA GLY A 62 -1.50 -0.46 -15.82
C GLY A 62 -1.12 0.67 -14.84
N THR A 63 -1.25 0.43 -13.53
CA THR A 63 -1.05 1.43 -12.48
C THR A 63 0.43 1.73 -12.24
N ARG A 64 0.87 2.98 -12.41
CA ARG A 64 2.15 3.47 -11.87
C ARG A 64 2.02 3.60 -10.37
N PHE A 65 2.63 2.70 -9.61
CA PHE A 65 2.67 2.84 -8.16
C PHE A 65 3.99 3.39 -7.64
N VAL A 66 3.89 4.00 -6.47
CA VAL A 66 5.04 4.39 -5.66
C VAL A 66 4.95 3.66 -4.33
N ARG A 67 6.08 3.09 -3.90
CA ARG A 67 6.21 2.43 -2.59
C ARG A 67 6.84 3.39 -1.59
N ILE A 68 6.02 3.93 -0.69
CA ILE A 68 6.45 4.73 0.46
C ILE A 68 5.85 4.08 1.68
N ARG A 69 6.60 3.86 2.77
CA ARG A 69 6.01 3.42 4.05
C ARG A 69 5.80 4.65 4.92
N ALA A 70 4.65 5.30 4.78
CA ALA A 70 4.37 6.54 5.49
C ALA A 70 3.92 6.28 6.93
N LEU A 71 3.18 5.19 7.17
CA LEU A 71 2.75 4.78 8.49
C LEU A 71 2.98 3.29 8.71
N GLU A 72 3.56 2.95 9.85
CA GLU A 72 3.65 1.57 10.31
C GLU A 72 2.48 1.23 11.25
N SER A 73 2.40 -0.03 11.69
CA SER A 73 1.36 -0.49 12.63
C SER A 73 1.28 0.44 13.85
N ASN A 74 0.05 0.66 14.32
CA ASN A 74 -0.27 1.56 15.43
C ASN A 74 0.05 3.04 15.12
N SER A 75 -0.05 3.46 13.85
CA SER A 75 0.16 4.84 13.42
C SER A 75 1.56 5.40 13.69
N ALA A 76 2.57 4.52 13.77
CA ALA A 76 3.94 4.98 13.95
C ALA A 76 4.48 5.66 12.68
N TRP A 77 5.16 6.80 12.83
CA TRP A 77 5.77 7.55 11.73
C TRP A 77 7.25 7.17 11.55
N PRO A 78 7.61 6.33 10.56
CA PRO A 78 8.98 5.85 10.41
C PRO A 78 9.89 6.84 9.65
N LEU A 79 9.31 7.85 8.98
CA LEU A 79 10.03 8.75 8.08
C LEU A 79 10.78 9.84 8.85
N LYS A 80 11.94 9.47 9.39
CA LYS A 80 12.83 10.39 10.11
C LYS A 80 13.17 11.59 9.21
N ASN A 81 12.96 12.79 9.73
CA ASN A 81 13.22 14.08 9.06
C ASN A 81 12.25 14.48 7.94
N LEU A 82 11.14 13.74 7.74
CA LEU A 82 10.07 14.17 6.85
C LEU A 82 8.81 14.47 7.66
N THR A 83 8.18 15.60 7.36
CA THR A 83 6.84 15.95 7.85
C THR A 83 5.77 15.46 6.88
N ALA A 84 4.53 15.40 7.35
CA ALA A 84 3.36 15.10 6.54
C ALA A 84 3.29 15.98 5.29
N GLN A 85 3.47 17.30 5.42
CA GLN A 85 3.46 18.22 4.28
C GLN A 85 4.54 17.91 3.25
N GLN A 86 5.75 17.53 3.67
CA GLN A 86 6.82 17.17 2.74
C GLN A 86 6.49 15.90 1.95
N VAL A 87 5.90 14.89 2.62
CA VAL A 87 5.44 13.66 1.96
C VAL A 87 4.31 13.96 0.97
N LEU A 88 3.35 14.81 1.36
CA LEU A 88 2.25 15.23 0.49
C LEU A 88 2.75 15.97 -0.76
N ASN A 89 3.76 16.83 -0.62
CA ASN A 89 4.39 17.52 -1.76
C ASN A 89 5.04 16.52 -2.72
N VAL A 90 5.82 15.56 -2.20
CA VAL A 90 6.43 14.51 -3.02
C VAL A 90 5.38 13.70 -3.78
N ILE A 91 4.28 13.33 -3.14
CA ILE A 91 3.19 12.58 -3.77
C ILE A 91 2.49 13.43 -4.86
N SER A 92 2.24 14.70 -4.57
CA SER A 92 1.64 15.67 -5.49
C SER A 92 2.51 15.91 -6.74
N ASP A 93 3.83 15.86 -6.59
CA ASP A 93 4.78 16.04 -7.69
C ASP A 93 4.86 14.78 -8.57
N ILE A 94 4.92 13.58 -7.97
CA ILE A 94 5.07 12.32 -8.70
C ILE A 94 3.75 11.87 -9.36
N LYS A 95 2.60 12.16 -8.72
CA LYS A 95 1.25 11.77 -9.15
C LYS A 95 1.12 10.29 -9.53
N PRO A 96 1.41 9.35 -8.62
CA PRO A 96 1.21 7.93 -8.90
C PRO A 96 -0.28 7.60 -9.02
N ASP A 97 -0.59 6.49 -9.68
CA ASP A 97 -1.94 5.92 -9.75
C ASP A 97 -2.27 5.09 -8.49
N ALA A 98 -1.25 4.68 -7.72
CA ALA A 98 -1.42 4.09 -6.39
C ALA A 98 -0.21 4.31 -5.46
N LEU A 99 -0.51 4.44 -4.16
CA LEU A 99 0.46 4.41 -3.07
C LEU A 99 0.49 2.99 -2.49
N GLU A 100 1.45 2.20 -2.95
CA GLU A 100 1.57 0.80 -2.55
C GLU A 100 2.36 0.65 -1.24
N ARG A 101 1.86 -0.20 -0.35
CA ARG A 101 2.43 -0.44 1.00
C ARG A 101 2.54 0.86 1.81
N TYR A 102 1.60 1.79 1.57
CA TYR A 102 1.60 3.13 2.15
C TYR A 102 1.42 3.15 3.66
N VAL A 103 0.58 2.24 4.14
CA VAL A 103 0.35 1.97 5.56
C VAL A 103 0.54 0.48 5.82
N SER A 104 0.92 0.11 7.04
CA SER A 104 1.02 -1.28 7.47
C SER A 104 0.21 -1.56 8.74
N GLY A 105 -0.48 -2.69 8.80
CA GLY A 105 -1.23 -3.09 10.00
C GLY A 105 -2.35 -2.12 10.42
N PRO A 106 -2.93 -2.30 11.62
CA PRO A 106 -3.97 -1.42 12.15
C PRO A 106 -3.48 0.02 12.31
N GLN A 107 -4.39 0.97 12.07
CA GLN A 107 -4.13 2.40 12.17
C GLN A 107 -5.12 3.02 13.16
N ASN A 108 -4.62 3.96 13.97
CA ASN A 108 -5.45 4.85 14.76
C ASN A 108 -5.66 6.16 13.95
N PRO A 109 -6.86 6.42 13.40
CA PRO A 109 -7.12 7.58 12.56
C PRO A 109 -6.99 8.91 13.32
N SER A 110 -7.11 8.91 14.65
CA SER A 110 -7.00 10.11 15.49
C SER A 110 -5.57 10.38 16.01
N ALA A 111 -4.62 9.47 15.73
CA ALA A 111 -3.22 9.70 16.11
C ALA A 111 -2.64 10.87 15.32
N THR A 112 -1.74 11.63 15.94
CA THR A 112 -1.10 12.78 15.29
C THR A 112 0.04 12.33 14.38
N VAL A 113 0.22 13.05 13.26
CA VAL A 113 1.39 12.92 12.39
C VAL A 113 2.30 14.15 12.52
N PRO A 114 3.62 14.03 12.30
CA PRO A 114 4.52 15.18 12.34
C PRO A 114 4.19 16.20 11.26
N VAL A 115 4.03 17.47 11.64
CA VAL A 115 3.80 18.59 10.72
C VAL A 115 4.96 19.60 10.80
N ALA A 116 5.09 20.48 9.81
CA ALA A 116 6.11 21.53 9.85
C ALA A 116 5.86 22.51 11.02
N PRO A 117 6.92 23.12 11.59
CA PRO A 117 6.77 24.14 12.63
C PRO A 117 5.80 25.26 12.20
N GLY A 118 4.85 25.60 13.06
CA GLY A 118 3.82 26.61 12.79
C GLY A 118 2.66 26.14 11.91
N SER A 119 2.67 24.89 11.41
CA SER A 119 1.52 24.31 10.71
C SER A 119 0.45 23.82 11.69
N PRO A 120 -0.84 23.83 11.31
CA PRO A 120 -1.89 23.19 12.10
C PRO A 120 -1.59 21.71 12.34
N PRO A 121 -1.99 21.13 13.49
CA PRO A 121 -1.92 19.70 13.73
C PRO A 121 -2.68 18.92 12.64
N MET A 122 -2.21 17.70 12.37
CA MET A 122 -2.85 16.79 11.43
C MET A 122 -2.89 15.39 12.05
N THR A 123 -4.03 14.72 11.87
CA THR A 123 -4.24 13.34 12.28
C THR A 123 -3.90 12.35 11.15
N VAL A 124 -3.78 11.06 11.47
CA VAL A 124 -3.60 10.00 10.46
C VAL A 124 -4.75 9.98 9.46
N GLY A 125 -6.00 10.09 9.90
CA GLY A 125 -7.15 10.10 8.99
C GLY A 125 -7.10 11.26 8.00
N GLU A 126 -6.78 12.46 8.47
CA GLU A 126 -6.60 13.65 7.64
C GLU A 126 -5.42 13.48 6.67
N PHE A 127 -4.29 12.95 7.14
CA PHE A 127 -3.11 12.71 6.33
C PHE A 127 -3.35 11.70 5.19
N LEU A 128 -4.06 10.60 5.46
CA LEU A 128 -4.38 9.60 4.43
C LEU A 128 -5.34 10.17 3.37
N ASN A 129 -6.36 10.94 3.79
CA ASN A 129 -7.26 11.64 2.86
C ASN A 129 -6.51 12.69 2.02
N ALA A 130 -5.62 13.46 2.63
CA ALA A 130 -4.78 14.42 1.94
C ALA A 130 -3.84 13.72 0.94
N SER A 131 -3.29 12.56 1.29
CA SER A 131 -2.40 11.78 0.42
C SER A 131 -3.14 11.32 -0.84
N MET A 132 -4.34 10.77 -0.70
CA MET A 132 -5.17 10.36 -1.85
C MET A 132 -5.62 11.57 -2.68
N SER A 133 -5.93 12.70 -2.05
CA SER A 133 -6.31 13.93 -2.75
C SER A 133 -5.14 14.51 -3.56
N ALA A 134 -3.91 14.43 -3.04
CA ALA A 134 -2.71 14.96 -3.70
C ALA A 134 -2.39 14.24 -5.02
N CYS A 135 -2.57 12.92 -5.07
CA CYS A 135 -2.31 12.12 -6.28
C CYS A 135 -3.57 11.77 -7.08
N LYS A 136 -4.78 11.95 -6.52
CA LYS A 136 -6.04 11.37 -7.03
C LYS A 136 -5.94 9.86 -7.25
N CYS A 137 -5.36 9.15 -6.27
CA CYS A 137 -4.92 7.77 -6.42
C CYS A 137 -5.39 6.86 -5.29
N TYR A 138 -5.18 5.54 -5.44
CA TYR A 138 -5.53 4.57 -4.40
C TYR A 138 -4.43 4.42 -3.35
N ILE A 139 -4.82 4.17 -2.09
CA ILE A 139 -3.90 3.62 -1.08
C ILE A 139 -4.05 2.10 -1.05
N ILE A 140 -2.93 1.39 -1.13
CA ILE A 140 -2.87 -0.07 -1.01
C ILE A 140 -2.09 -0.41 0.27
N PRO A 141 -2.78 -0.72 1.39
CA PRO A 141 -2.13 -1.11 2.63
C PRO A 141 -1.36 -2.43 2.49
N ARG A 142 -0.39 -2.62 3.39
CA ARG A 142 0.40 -3.83 3.55
C ARG A 142 -0.06 -4.62 4.78
N LEU A 143 -0.22 -5.93 4.62
CA LEU A 143 -0.26 -6.89 5.72
C LEU A 143 0.71 -8.04 5.50
N SER A 144 1.16 -8.67 6.58
CA SER A 144 2.06 -9.83 6.52
C SER A 144 1.28 -11.13 6.66
N LEU A 145 1.54 -12.09 5.77
CA LEU A 145 0.96 -13.44 5.86
C LEU A 145 1.46 -14.23 7.07
N GLY A 146 2.59 -13.84 7.67
CA GLY A 146 3.04 -14.41 8.96
C GLY A 146 2.08 -14.17 10.13
N SER A 147 1.05 -13.33 9.94
CA SER A 147 -0.03 -13.11 10.91
C SER A 147 -1.28 -13.97 10.65
N TYR A 148 -1.29 -14.82 9.62
CA TYR A 148 -2.46 -15.63 9.25
C TYR A 148 -2.83 -16.66 10.32
N ASP A 149 -1.88 -17.52 10.73
CA ASP A 149 -2.15 -18.63 11.66
C ASP A 149 -2.60 -18.17 13.05
N SER A 150 -2.15 -16.98 13.45
CA SER A 150 -2.60 -16.33 14.69
C SER A 150 -4.00 -15.70 14.59
N GLY A 151 -4.67 -15.79 13.44
CA GLY A 151 -5.96 -15.13 13.15
C GLY A 151 -5.88 -13.61 12.98
N ARG A 152 -4.71 -13.00 13.23
CA ARG A 152 -4.53 -11.55 13.22
C ARG A 152 -4.70 -10.95 11.82
N LEU A 153 -4.32 -11.66 10.75
CA LEU A 153 -4.42 -11.16 9.39
C LEU A 153 -5.84 -10.64 9.07
N LEU A 154 -6.86 -11.48 9.31
CA LEU A 154 -8.25 -11.15 8.97
C LEU A 154 -8.81 -10.02 9.83
N THR A 155 -8.41 -9.94 11.10
CA THR A 155 -8.81 -8.84 11.99
C THR A 155 -8.16 -7.53 11.56
N GLN A 156 -6.86 -7.56 11.22
CA GLN A 156 -6.13 -6.39 10.76
C GLN A 156 -6.67 -5.88 9.41
N SER A 157 -7.00 -6.78 8.49
CA SER A 157 -7.58 -6.42 7.19
C SER A 157 -8.95 -5.78 7.35
N ALA A 158 -9.81 -6.31 8.22
CA ALA A 158 -11.10 -5.67 8.52
C ALA A 158 -10.92 -4.27 9.12
N ASN A 159 -9.96 -4.09 10.04
CA ASN A 159 -9.69 -2.81 10.68
C ASN A 159 -9.30 -1.72 9.67
N LEU A 160 -8.49 -2.07 8.66
CA LEU A 160 -8.11 -1.15 7.59
C LEU A 160 -9.30 -0.67 6.76
N LEU A 161 -10.29 -1.53 6.52
CA LEU A 161 -11.51 -1.16 5.78
C LEU A 161 -12.43 -0.21 6.57
N THR A 162 -12.28 -0.14 7.89
CA THR A 162 -13.07 0.76 8.75
C THR A 162 -12.48 2.17 8.87
N LEU A 163 -11.31 2.43 8.27
CA LEU A 163 -10.70 3.75 8.34
C LEU A 163 -11.57 4.80 7.63
N PRO A 164 -11.74 6.01 8.21
CA PRO A 164 -12.55 7.08 7.64
C PRO A 164 -11.80 7.80 6.51
N VAL A 165 -11.47 7.06 5.45
CA VAL A 165 -10.70 7.55 4.30
C VAL A 165 -11.51 7.42 3.01
N TYR A 166 -11.39 8.40 2.12
CA TYR A 166 -12.11 8.46 0.85
C TYR A 166 -11.18 8.73 -0.35
N PRO A 167 -11.20 7.88 -1.39
CA PRO A 167 -12.00 6.64 -1.51
C PRO A 167 -11.59 5.58 -0.47
N MET A 168 -12.51 4.68 -0.13
CA MET A 168 -12.22 3.56 0.77
C MET A 168 -11.08 2.72 0.19
N MET A 169 -10.21 2.19 1.05
CA MET A 169 -9.18 1.23 0.62
C MET A 169 -9.86 -0.02 0.08
N ARG A 170 -9.52 -0.42 -1.15
CA ARG A 170 -10.14 -1.58 -1.84
C ARG A 170 -9.13 -2.61 -2.30
N TYR A 171 -7.83 -2.34 -2.18
CA TYR A 171 -6.78 -3.25 -2.60
C TYR A 171 -5.85 -3.54 -1.43
N LEU A 172 -5.38 -4.77 -1.31
CA LEU A 172 -4.50 -5.20 -0.22
C LEU A 172 -3.20 -5.78 -0.78
N SER A 173 -2.06 -5.40 -0.21
CA SER A 173 -0.76 -6.00 -0.51
C SER A 173 -0.39 -6.97 0.61
N LEU A 174 -0.24 -8.25 0.29
CA LEU A 174 0.18 -9.30 1.20
C LEU A 174 1.66 -9.62 1.02
N ASP A 175 2.38 -9.64 2.12
CA ASP A 175 3.81 -9.93 2.22
C ASP A 175 4.07 -11.36 2.74
N ASN A 176 5.27 -11.88 2.52
CA ASN A 176 5.71 -13.24 2.83
C ASN A 176 4.97 -14.35 2.06
N TRP A 177 4.69 -14.14 0.78
CA TRP A 177 3.93 -15.09 -0.04
C TRP A 177 4.59 -16.47 -0.17
N LYS A 178 5.83 -16.58 -0.63
CA LYS A 178 6.48 -17.88 -0.84
C LYS A 178 6.55 -18.76 0.41
N PRO A 179 7.02 -18.30 1.59
CA PRO A 179 7.01 -19.16 2.77
C PRO A 179 5.59 -19.55 3.17
N PHE A 180 4.61 -18.65 3.05
CA PHE A 180 3.21 -18.95 3.33
C PHE A 180 2.65 -20.02 2.39
N ALA A 181 2.84 -19.87 1.08
CA ALA A 181 2.34 -20.79 0.07
C ALA A 181 3.03 -22.18 0.15
N ALA A 182 4.27 -22.23 0.63
CA ALA A 182 4.98 -23.49 0.86
C ALA A 182 4.49 -24.25 2.10
N SER A 183 3.90 -23.55 3.08
CA SER A 183 3.47 -24.14 4.35
C SER A 183 1.96 -24.36 4.47
N HIS A 184 1.18 -24.05 3.43
CA HIS A 184 -0.28 -24.15 3.43
C HIS A 184 -0.78 -24.91 2.20
N SER A 185 -1.87 -25.65 2.38
CA SER A 185 -2.58 -26.32 1.30
C SER A 185 -3.31 -25.31 0.39
N SER A 186 -3.65 -25.76 -0.82
CA SER A 186 -4.42 -24.94 -1.77
C SER A 186 -5.79 -24.54 -1.22
N ASP A 187 -6.44 -25.38 -0.42
CA ASP A 187 -7.76 -25.09 0.15
C ASP A 187 -7.68 -24.04 1.25
N GLU A 188 -6.63 -24.06 2.07
CA GLU A 188 -6.38 -23.01 3.07
C GLU A 188 -6.13 -21.65 2.42
N ILE A 189 -5.29 -21.63 1.38
CA ILE A 189 -5.00 -20.42 0.60
C ILE A 189 -6.28 -19.87 -0.04
N LYS A 190 -7.08 -20.74 -0.67
CA LYS A 190 -8.37 -20.36 -1.27
C LYS A 190 -9.33 -19.81 -0.21
N GLY A 191 -9.44 -20.49 0.93
CA GLY A 191 -10.28 -20.07 2.04
C GLY A 191 -9.86 -18.71 2.62
N MET A 192 -8.56 -18.44 2.72
CA MET A 192 -8.05 -17.12 3.12
C MET A 192 -8.53 -16.03 2.16
N PHE A 193 -8.32 -16.21 0.84
CA PHE A 193 -8.74 -15.22 -0.14
C PHE A 193 -10.26 -15.01 -0.14
N GLN A 194 -11.06 -16.08 -0.07
CA GLN A 194 -12.52 -15.97 0.03
C GLN A 194 -12.94 -15.13 1.24
N LYS A 195 -12.32 -15.32 2.40
CA LYS A 195 -12.60 -14.51 3.60
C LYS A 195 -12.21 -13.05 3.41
N LEU A 196 -11.08 -12.76 2.78
CA LEU A 196 -10.67 -11.38 2.45
C LEU A 196 -11.66 -10.72 1.48
N TYR A 197 -12.04 -11.39 0.40
CA TYR A 197 -13.03 -10.85 -0.54
C TYR A 197 -14.40 -10.63 0.13
N ALA A 198 -14.82 -11.53 1.03
CA ALA A 198 -16.05 -11.38 1.80
C ALA A 198 -16.04 -10.16 2.75
N GLN A 199 -14.87 -9.68 3.19
CA GLN A 199 -14.76 -8.42 3.93
C GLN A 199 -14.98 -7.17 3.05
N GLY A 200 -14.88 -7.31 1.73
CA GLY A 200 -15.04 -6.20 0.78
C GLY A 200 -13.75 -5.74 0.12
N TRP A 201 -12.64 -6.48 0.23
CA TRP A 201 -11.47 -6.24 -0.61
C TRP A 201 -11.82 -6.50 -2.08
N ALA A 202 -11.40 -5.63 -2.98
CA ALA A 202 -11.62 -5.75 -4.41
C ALA A 202 -10.44 -6.37 -5.15
N GLY A 203 -9.23 -6.40 -4.57
CA GLY A 203 -8.07 -7.03 -5.20
C GLY A 203 -6.93 -7.23 -4.22
N ILE A 204 -6.11 -8.25 -4.46
CA ILE A 204 -5.03 -8.64 -3.55
C ILE A 204 -3.75 -8.84 -4.36
N GLY A 205 -2.70 -8.12 -3.99
CA GLY A 205 -1.34 -8.29 -4.51
C GLY A 205 -0.52 -9.18 -3.57
N LEU A 206 0.35 -10.01 -4.14
CA LEU A 206 1.22 -10.93 -3.39
C LEU A 206 2.68 -10.52 -3.60
N ASN A 207 3.43 -10.45 -2.51
CA ASN A 207 4.84 -10.06 -2.50
C ASN A 207 5.67 -11.10 -1.73
N GLU A 208 6.92 -11.26 -2.18
CA GLU A 208 7.89 -12.18 -1.58
C GLU A 208 8.52 -11.67 -0.27
N CYS A 209 8.40 -10.35 -0.03
CA CYS A 209 9.09 -9.63 1.04
C CYS A 209 8.36 -9.67 2.39
#